data_AF-A0A2T1BXU3-F1
#
_entry.id   AF-A0A2T1BXU3-F1
#
_cell.length_a   1.000
_cell.length_b   1.000
_cell.length_c   1.000
_cell.angle_alpha   90.00
_cell.angle_beta   90.00
_cell.angle_gamma   90.00
#
_symmetry.space_group_name_H-M   'P 1'
#
loop_
_entity.id
_entity.type
_entity.pdbx_description
1 polymer ?
#
loop_
_entity_poly.entity_id
_entity_poly.type
_entity_poly.pdbx_seq_one_letter_code
_entity_poly.pdbx_strand_id
1 'polypeptide(L)'
;MLNQVRKFINSRAPSWLTQEIRLFSPTKPLNKVEVIEPLKGVTNTPHWKRIKTVYQALDNAQNEGIVKYTDLIKYVKNETSKGCSRKLIAKWKRQQE
;
A
#
# COMPACT_ATOMS: atom_id res chain seq x y z
N MET A 1 -21.25 27.41 22.37
CA MET A 1 -22.60 26.90 22.01
C MET A 1 -22.59 25.46 21.49
N LEU A 2 -21.78 25.10 20.49
CA LEU A 2 -21.78 23.74 19.88
C LEU A 2 -21.62 22.59 20.88
N ASN A 3 -20.81 22.76 21.94
CA ASN A 3 -20.61 21.73 22.95
C ASN A 3 -21.83 21.48 23.84
N GLN A 4 -22.66 22.50 24.11
CA GLN A 4 -23.91 22.33 24.86
C GLN A 4 -24.96 21.61 24.01
N VAL A 5 -25.07 21.95 22.72
CA VAL A 5 -25.96 21.26 21.77
C VAL A 5 -25.59 19.79 21.63
N ARG A 6 -24.28 19.48 21.51
CA ARG A 6 -23.78 18.09 21.47
C ARG A 6 -24.13 17.30 22.73
N LYS A 7 -23.94 17.89 23.92
CA LYS A 7 -24.31 17.25 25.20
C LYS A 7 -25.81 16.97 25.28
N PHE A 8 -26.65 17.90 24.84
CA PHE A 8 -28.09 17.75 24.85
C PHE A 8 -28.57 16.61 23.93
N ILE A 9 -28.06 16.57 22.69
CA ILE A 9 -28.40 15.49 21.73
C ILE A 9 -27.96 14.13 22.28
N ASN A 10 -26.74 14.03 22.81
CA ASN A 10 -26.24 12.77 23.38
C ASN A 10 -27.02 12.30 24.61
N SER A 11 -27.58 13.23 25.40
CA SER A 11 -28.38 12.89 26.60
C SER A 11 -29.75 12.30 26.26
N ARG A 12 -30.28 12.61 25.06
CA ARG A 12 -31.56 12.09 24.55
C ARG A 12 -31.37 10.97 23.52
N ALA A 13 -30.11 10.65 23.24
CA ALA A 13 -29.61 9.47 22.55
C ALA A 13 -30.29 8.16 23.01
N PRO A 14 -31.10 7.43 22.21
CA PRO A 14 -31.42 6.06 22.58
C PRO A 14 -30.13 5.24 22.74
N SER A 15 -30.09 4.34 23.73
CA SER A 15 -28.91 3.50 24.00
C SER A 15 -28.52 2.64 22.80
N TRP A 16 -29.49 2.22 21.98
CA TRP A 16 -29.26 1.43 20.77
C TRP A 16 -28.47 2.20 19.69
N LEU A 17 -28.71 3.51 19.53
CA LEU A 17 -28.00 4.34 18.56
C LEU A 17 -26.50 4.46 18.93
N THR A 18 -26.23 4.51 20.23
CA THR A 18 -24.86 4.52 20.75
C THR A 18 -24.15 3.18 20.49
N GLN A 19 -24.89 2.07 20.52
CA GLN A 19 -24.37 0.75 20.25
C GLN A 19 -24.05 0.55 18.77
N GLU A 20 -24.93 0.98 17.86
CA GLU A 20 -24.66 0.97 16.41
C GLU A 20 -23.44 1.84 16.05
N ILE A 21 -23.35 3.07 16.56
CA ILE A 21 -22.21 3.95 16.29
C ILE A 21 -20.88 3.28 16.72
N ARG A 22 -20.85 2.57 17.85
CA ARG A 22 -19.67 1.83 18.30
C ARG A 22 -19.32 0.64 17.40
N LEU A 23 -20.32 -0.03 16.83
CA LEU A 23 -20.13 -1.16 15.91
C LEU A 23 -19.62 -0.70 14.53
N PHE A 24 -20.13 0.44 14.03
CA PHE A 24 -19.76 0.98 12.72
C PHE A 24 -18.53 1.90 12.74
N SER A 25 -18.22 2.50 13.89
CA SER A 25 -17.05 3.37 14.07
C SER A 25 -16.13 2.78 15.14
N PRO A 26 -15.24 1.81 14.80
CA PRO A 26 -14.23 1.35 15.73
C PRO A 26 -13.28 2.51 16.01
N THR A 27 -13.52 3.25 17.09
CA THR A 27 -12.56 4.21 17.64
C THR A 27 -11.39 3.40 18.20
N LYS A 28 -10.39 3.13 17.35
CA LYS A 28 -9.09 2.66 17.82
C LYS A 28 -8.60 3.66 18.87
N PRO A 29 -8.28 3.25 20.11
CA PRO A 29 -7.68 4.17 21.06
C PRO A 29 -6.32 4.62 20.52
N LEU A 30 -6.18 5.94 20.31
CA LEU A 30 -4.95 6.62 19.86
C LEU A 30 -3.85 6.65 20.96
N ASN A 31 -3.88 5.75 21.95
CA ASN A 31 -2.95 5.71 23.07
C ASN A 31 -2.02 4.49 23.05
N LYS A 32 -1.67 4.03 21.84
CA LYS A 32 -0.47 3.23 21.65
C LYS A 32 0.20 3.61 20.32
N VAL A 33 0.58 4.88 20.22
CA VAL A 33 1.70 5.25 19.35
C VAL A 33 2.97 4.96 20.16
N GLU A 34 3.26 3.66 20.34
CA GLU A 34 4.67 3.29 20.28
C GLU A 34 5.14 3.82 18.93
N VAL A 35 6.28 4.50 18.89
CA VAL A 35 6.92 4.85 17.61
C VAL A 35 7.28 3.53 16.96
N ILE A 36 6.32 2.95 16.22
CA ILE A 36 6.56 1.78 15.41
C ILE A 36 7.42 2.32 14.27
N GLU A 37 8.71 2.06 14.35
CA GLU A 37 9.60 2.15 13.20
C GLU A 37 8.85 1.62 11.98
N PRO A 38 8.89 2.30 10.81
CA PRO A 38 8.05 1.96 9.67
C PRO A 38 8.07 0.45 9.44
N LEU A 39 6.91 -0.19 9.58
CA LEU A 39 6.74 -1.64 9.54
C LEU A 39 7.56 -2.24 8.38
N LYS A 40 8.77 -2.72 8.68
CA LYS A 40 9.56 -3.59 7.83
C LYS A 40 8.82 -4.93 7.76
N GLY A 41 7.73 -5.02 7.01
CA GLY A 41 6.86 -6.19 7.21
C GLY A 41 5.69 -6.42 6.28
N VAL A 42 5.60 -5.79 5.12
CA VAL A 42 4.62 -6.22 4.09
C VAL A 42 5.34 -6.87 2.91
N THR A 43 6.28 -7.76 3.21
CA THR A 43 7.12 -8.48 2.23
C THR A 43 6.47 -9.75 1.68
N ASN A 44 5.19 -10.01 1.97
CA ASN A 44 4.51 -11.27 1.58
C ASN A 44 3.14 -11.11 0.95
N THR A 45 2.75 -9.91 0.51
CA THR A 45 1.52 -9.77 -0.29
C THR A 45 1.71 -10.33 -1.70
N PRO A 46 0.66 -10.88 -2.34
CA PRO A 46 0.72 -11.32 -3.73
C PRO A 46 1.23 -10.21 -4.69
N HIS A 47 0.89 -8.95 -4.39
CA HIS A 47 1.37 -7.80 -5.13
C HIS A 47 2.89 -7.61 -5.01
N TRP A 48 3.44 -7.72 -3.80
CA TRP A 48 4.88 -7.62 -3.58
C TRP A 48 5.64 -8.76 -4.26
N LYS A 49 5.14 -10.00 -4.18
CA LYS A 49 5.74 -11.15 -4.89
C LYS A 49 5.83 -10.90 -6.40
N ARG A 50 4.77 -10.34 -7.00
CA ARG A 50 4.77 -9.95 -8.41
C ARG A 50 5.78 -8.85 -8.73
N ILE A 51 5.94 -7.86 -7.86
CA ILE A 51 6.95 -6.81 -8.06
C ILE A 51 8.35 -7.42 -8.00
N LYS A 52 8.60 -8.33 -7.04
CA LYS A 52 9.89 -9.01 -6.89
C LYS A 52 10.27 -9.80 -8.15
N THR A 53 9.34 -10.58 -8.71
CA THR A 53 9.58 -11.31 -9.96
C THR A 53 9.86 -10.37 -11.13
N VAL A 54 9.17 -9.22 -11.20
CA VAL A 54 9.41 -8.22 -12.25
C VAL A 54 10.79 -7.57 -12.09
N TYR A 55 11.24 -7.32 -10.86
CA TYR A 55 12.57 -6.74 -10.63
C TYR A 55 13.68 -7.73 -10.99
N GLN A 56 13.53 -9.01 -10.63
CA GLN A 56 14.46 -10.06 -11.05
C GLN A 56 14.57 -10.16 -12.57
N ALA A 57 13.45 -10.09 -13.29
CA ALA A 57 13.42 -10.05 -14.75
C ALA A 57 14.16 -8.82 -15.32
N LEU A 58 14.02 -7.66 -14.69
CA LEU A 58 14.72 -6.43 -15.09
C LEU A 58 16.23 -6.52 -14.83
N ASP A 59 16.64 -7.14 -13.72
CA ASP A 59 18.06 -7.37 -13.42
C ASP A 59 18.69 -8.31 -14.47
N ASN A 60 17.98 -9.38 -14.85
CA ASN A 60 18.41 -10.28 -15.95
C ASN A 60 18.54 -9.52 -17.28
N ALA A 61 17.54 -8.72 -17.64
CA ALA A 61 17.56 -7.91 -18.87
C ALA A 61 18.71 -6.90 -18.89
N GLN A 62 19.07 -6.33 -17.73
CA GLN A 62 20.20 -5.41 -17.62
C GLN A 62 21.54 -6.15 -17.80
N ASN A 63 21.67 -7.37 -17.27
CA ASN A 63 22.84 -8.22 -17.51
C ASN A 63 22.99 -8.60 -19.01
N GLU A 64 21.88 -8.70 -19.74
CA GLU A 64 21.87 -8.87 -21.21
C GLU A 64 22.16 -7.57 -21.99
N GLY A 65 22.32 -6.43 -21.31
CA GLY A 65 22.66 -5.14 -21.93
C GLY A 65 21.46 -4.36 -22.47
N ILE A 66 20.23 -4.70 -22.08
CA ILE A 66 19.01 -4.02 -22.54
C ILE A 66 18.77 -2.75 -21.71
N VAL A 67 18.92 -1.58 -22.33
CA VAL A 67 18.79 -0.28 -21.62
C VAL A 67 17.45 0.42 -21.89
N LYS A 68 16.88 0.20 -23.08
CA LYS A 68 15.69 0.92 -23.56
C LYS A 68 14.41 0.44 -22.89
N TYR A 69 13.56 1.40 -22.50
CA TYR A 69 12.28 1.11 -21.83
C TYR A 69 11.36 0.19 -22.64
N THR A 70 11.29 0.35 -23.96
CA THR A 70 10.43 -0.47 -24.82
C THR A 70 10.83 -1.94 -24.77
N ASP A 71 12.14 -2.18 -24.75
CA ASP A 71 12.72 -3.50 -24.84
C ASP A 71 12.66 -4.20 -23.46
N LEU A 72 12.87 -3.45 -22.38
CA LEU A 72 12.62 -3.91 -21.00
C LEU A 72 11.16 -4.33 -20.79
N ILE A 73 10.19 -3.57 -21.30
CA ILE A 73 8.77 -3.92 -21.17
C ILE A 73 8.45 -5.20 -21.95
N LYS A 74 9.01 -5.37 -23.16
CA LYS A 74 8.84 -6.59 -23.96
C LYS A 74 9.48 -7.79 -23.27
N TYR A 75 10.69 -7.64 -22.75
CA TYR A 75 11.41 -8.70 -22.04
C TYR A 75 10.63 -9.20 -20.82
N VAL A 76 10.21 -8.28 -19.93
CA VAL A 76 9.43 -8.64 -18.74
C VAL A 76 8.10 -9.30 -19.12
N LYS A 77 7.46 -8.85 -20.20
CA LYS A 77 6.21 -9.46 -20.70
C LYS A 77 6.45 -10.89 -21.17
N ASN A 78 7.56 -11.17 -21.84
CA ASN A 78 7.91 -12.52 -22.30
C ASN A 78 8.21 -13.45 -21.13
N GLU A 79 8.96 -12.98 -20.12
CA GLU A 79 9.39 -13.81 -19.00
C GLU A 79 8.28 -14.06 -17.96
N THR A 80 7.47 -13.04 -17.65
CA THR A 80 6.42 -13.15 -16.60
C THR A 80 5.02 -13.33 -17.14
N SER A 81 4.84 -13.37 -18.47
CA SER A 81 3.54 -13.36 -19.18
C SER A 81 2.62 -12.18 -18.80
N LYS A 82 3.14 -11.21 -18.04
CA LYS A 82 2.42 -10.05 -17.50
C LYS A 82 3.23 -8.80 -17.81
N GLY A 83 2.56 -7.79 -18.36
CA GLY A 83 3.20 -6.51 -18.63
C GLY A 83 3.66 -5.80 -17.35
N CYS A 84 4.72 -5.00 -17.49
CA CYS A 84 5.24 -4.11 -16.47
C CYS A 84 4.98 -2.64 -16.86
N SER A 85 4.66 -1.80 -15.87
CA SER A 85 4.46 -0.37 -16.10
C SER A 85 5.79 0.37 -16.18
N ARG A 86 5.85 1.43 -17.00
CA ARG A 86 7.03 2.29 -17.10
C ARG A 86 7.42 2.93 -15.76
N LYS A 87 6.43 3.24 -14.91
CA LYS A 87 6.64 3.79 -13.56
C LYS A 87 7.37 2.79 -12.65
N LEU A 88 7.08 1.50 -12.78
CA LEU A 88 7.73 0.45 -12.00
C LEU A 88 9.20 0.29 -12.41
N ILE A 89 9.51 0.33 -13.71
CA ILE A 89 10.90 0.32 -14.21
C ILE A 89 11.65 1.57 -13.74
N ALA A 90 11.03 2.75 -13.78
CA ALA A 90 11.65 3.97 -13.25
C ALA A 90 11.94 3.88 -11.75
N LYS A 91 11.05 3.25 -10.97
CA LYS A 91 11.28 3.02 -9.54
C LYS A 91 12.44 2.05 -9.30
N TRP A 92 12.54 0.99 -10.09
CA TRP A 92 13.66 0.05 -10.04
C TRP A 92 14.99 0.73 -10.38
N LYS A 93 15.06 1.54 -11.46
CA LYS A 93 16.30 2.27 -11.81
C LYS A 93 16.79 3.18 -10.69
N ARG A 94 15.88 3.91 -10.01
CA ARG A 94 16.22 4.76 -8.86
C ARG A 94 16.73 4.00 -7.63
N GLN A 95 16.51 2.68 -7.55
CA GLN A 95 17.04 1.86 -6.46
C GLN A 95 18.44 1.34 -6.75
N GLN A 96 18.92 1.48 -8.00
CA GLN A 96 20.25 1.09 -8.44
C GLN A 96 21.22 2.29 -8.50
N GLU A 97 20.70 3.52 -8.32
CA GLU A 97 21.46 4.77 -8.12
C GLU A 97 21.78 4.97 -6.64
#